data_AF-A0A561U968-F1
#
_entry.id   AF-A0A561U968-F1
#
_cell.length_a   1.000
_cell.length_b   1.000
_cell.length_c   1.000
_cell.angle_alpha   90.00
_cell.angle_beta   90.00
_cell.angle_gamma   90.00
#
_symmetry.space_group_name_H-M   'P 1'
#
loop_
_entity.id
_entity.type
_entity.pdbx_description
1 polymer ?
#
loop_
_entity_poly.entity_id
_entity_poly.type
_entity_poly.pdbx_seq_one_letter_code
_entity_poly.pdbx_strand_id
1 'polypeptide(L)'
;MDRFVQFLRRQIHIDLELHGQDRHDEESGNAVHRCHIGPQRGFRECELKTRVLTQHQDCGTGRGPCDVLGDSYPPEDQRGCPTLALLGLPYVDRPGYASRWLP
;
A
#
# COMPACT_ATOMS: atom_id res chain seq x y z
N MET A 1 -16.29 -1.91 6.75
CA MET A 1 -14.86 -2.19 7.03
C MET A 1 -14.44 -3.57 6.56
N ASP A 2 -15.15 -4.65 6.92
CA ASP A 2 -14.71 -6.03 6.69
C ASP A 2 -14.43 -6.42 5.21
N ARG A 3 -15.28 -5.98 4.26
CA ARG A 3 -15.09 -6.25 2.82
C ARG A 3 -13.80 -5.66 2.24
N PHE A 4 -13.38 -4.48 2.70
CA PHE A 4 -12.15 -3.82 2.23
C PHE A 4 -10.90 -4.51 2.77
N VAL A 5 -10.94 -4.92 4.05
CA VAL A 5 -9.87 -5.69 4.68
C VAL A 5 -9.68 -7.03 3.98
N GLN A 6 -10.77 -7.75 3.69
CA GLN A 6 -10.72 -9.02 2.96
C GLN A 6 -10.18 -8.83 1.53
N PHE A 7 -10.61 -7.77 0.84
CA PHE A 7 -10.09 -7.42 -0.48
C PHE A 7 -8.58 -7.18 -0.44
N LEU A 8 -8.08 -6.33 0.47
CA LEU A 8 -6.66 -6.04 0.58
C LEU A 8 -5.83 -7.28 0.92
N ARG A 9 -6.30 -8.12 1.85
CA ARG A 9 -5.60 -9.39 2.18
C ARG A 9 -5.49 -10.31 0.98
N ARG A 10 -6.57 -10.47 0.23
CA ARG A 10 -6.58 -11.27 -1.01
C ARG A 10 -5.61 -10.68 -2.05
N GLN A 11 -5.62 -9.38 -2.20
CA GLN A 11 -4.79 -8.68 -3.18
C GLN A 11 -3.30 -8.79 -2.82
N ILE A 12 -2.93 -8.61 -1.54
CA ILE A 12 -1.56 -8.83 -1.05
C ILE A 12 -1.10 -10.26 -1.36
N HIS A 13 -1.95 -11.26 -1.12
CA HIS A 13 -1.60 -12.66 -1.39
C HIS A 13 -1.29 -12.91 -2.87
N ILE A 14 -2.15 -12.42 -3.76
CA ILE A 14 -1.97 -12.53 -5.22
C ILE A 14 -0.68 -11.82 -5.66
N ASP A 15 -0.46 -10.59 -5.19
CA ASP A 15 0.75 -9.82 -5.56
C ASP A 15 2.03 -10.51 -5.09
N LEU A 16 2.05 -11.07 -3.88
CA LEU A 16 3.22 -11.79 -3.37
C LEU A 16 3.54 -13.04 -4.20
N GLU A 17 2.52 -13.75 -4.68
CA GLU A 17 2.70 -14.90 -5.57
C GLU A 17 3.28 -14.45 -6.93
N LEU A 18 2.66 -13.44 -7.55
CA LEU A 18 3.09 -12.91 -8.85
C LEU A 18 4.51 -12.34 -8.79
N HIS A 19 4.81 -11.50 -7.80
CA HIS A 19 6.16 -10.92 -7.65
C HIS A 19 7.20 -11.97 -7.22
N GLY A 20 6.78 -13.04 -6.54
CA GLY A 20 7.62 -14.20 -6.28
C GLY A 20 8.02 -14.93 -7.56
N GLN A 21 7.07 -15.13 -8.47
CA GLN A 21 7.30 -15.72 -9.80
C GLN A 21 8.17 -14.79 -10.66
N ASP A 22 7.83 -13.50 -10.75
CA ASP A 22 8.62 -12.51 -11.51
C ASP A 22 10.09 -12.49 -11.05
N ARG A 23 10.34 -12.48 -9.73
CA ARG A 23 11.70 -12.52 -9.19
C ARG A 23 12.42 -13.80 -9.58
N HIS A 24 11.74 -14.95 -9.51
CA HIS A 24 12.35 -16.24 -9.88
C HIS A 24 12.71 -16.28 -11.37
N ASP A 25 11.85 -15.74 -12.24
CA ASP A 25 12.08 -15.65 -13.67
C ASP A 25 13.23 -14.68 -14.00
N GLU A 26 13.33 -13.55 -13.29
CA GLU A 26 14.46 -12.63 -13.38
C GLU A 26 15.78 -13.30 -12.97
N GLU A 27 15.80 -13.99 -11.82
CA GLU A 27 16.98 -14.72 -11.29
C GLU A 27 17.41 -15.87 -12.22
N SER A 28 16.44 -16.52 -12.89
CA SER A 28 16.69 -17.65 -13.79
C SER A 28 16.98 -17.22 -15.24
N GLY A 29 16.91 -15.93 -15.56
CA GLY A 29 17.09 -15.41 -16.93
C GLY A 29 15.93 -15.70 -17.89
N ASN A 30 14.76 -16.09 -17.36
CA ASN A 30 13.57 -16.48 -18.10
C ASN A 30 12.51 -15.38 -18.20
N ALA A 31 12.79 -14.16 -17.74
CA ALA A 31 11.82 -13.07 -17.73
C ALA A 31 11.29 -12.72 -19.14
N VAL A 32 10.08 -13.21 -19.48
CA VAL A 32 9.45 -13.03 -20.80
C VAL A 32 8.75 -11.67 -20.91
N HIS A 33 8.27 -11.11 -19.79
CA HIS A 33 7.66 -9.78 -19.71
C HIS A 33 8.16 -9.07 -18.45
N ARG A 34 8.77 -7.89 -18.62
CA ARG A 34 9.05 -7.03 -17.45
C ARG A 34 7.73 -6.39 -17.02
N CYS A 35 7.22 -6.77 -15.86
CA CYS A 35 6.12 -6.06 -15.22
C CYS A 35 6.46 -4.56 -15.15
N HIS A 36 5.50 -3.67 -15.44
CA HIS A 36 5.70 -2.21 -15.36
C HIS A 36 6.09 -1.73 -13.94
N ILE A 37 5.83 -2.58 -12.96
CA ILE A 37 6.22 -2.46 -11.56
C ILE A 37 7.21 -3.61 -11.31
N GLY A 38 8.52 -3.30 -11.25
CA GLY A 38 9.52 -4.33 -10.97
C GLY A 38 9.31 -4.99 -9.60
N PRO A 39 9.81 -6.21 -9.37
CA PRO A 39 9.49 -7.02 -8.20
C PRO A 39 9.72 -6.30 -6.86
N GLN A 40 10.79 -5.53 -6.77
CA GLN A 40 11.13 -4.73 -5.57
C GLN A 40 10.02 -3.74 -5.19
N ARG A 41 9.39 -3.09 -6.18
CA ARG A 41 8.29 -2.14 -5.91
C ARG A 41 7.02 -2.87 -5.51
N GLY A 42 6.73 -3.99 -6.17
CA GLY A 42 5.62 -4.87 -5.82
C GLY A 42 5.66 -5.33 -4.36
N PHE A 43 6.82 -5.84 -3.91
CA PHE A 43 6.99 -6.22 -2.50
C PHE A 43 6.82 -5.04 -1.54
N ARG A 44 7.29 -3.85 -1.90
CA ARG A 44 7.13 -2.63 -1.09
C ARG A 44 5.67 -2.19 -0.99
N GLU A 45 4.87 -2.39 -2.03
CA GLU A 45 3.43 -2.18 -1.98
C GLU A 45 2.75 -3.18 -1.04
N CYS A 46 3.09 -4.47 -1.12
CA CYS A 46 2.57 -5.49 -0.21
C CYS A 46 2.89 -5.18 1.26
N GLU A 47 4.12 -4.74 1.54
CA GLU A 47 4.55 -4.32 2.88
C GLU A 47 3.68 -3.18 3.41
N LEU A 48 3.47 -2.13 2.60
CA LEU A 48 2.72 -0.96 3.02
C LEU A 48 1.23 -1.28 3.18
N LYS A 49 0.63 -2.06 2.27
CA LYS A 49 -0.75 -2.56 2.43
C LYS A 49 -0.90 -3.38 3.72
N THR A 50 0.09 -4.19 4.09
CA THR A 50 0.10 -4.94 5.35
C THR A 50 0.14 -4.00 6.56
N ARG A 51 1.03 -3.01 6.55
CA ARG A 51 1.11 -2.00 7.62
C ARG A 51 -0.20 -1.23 7.80
N VAL A 52 -0.87 -0.88 6.69
CA VAL A 52 -2.22 -0.27 6.71
C VAL A 52 -3.21 -1.18 7.44
N LEU A 53 -3.26 -2.47 7.10
CA LEU A 53 -4.17 -3.40 7.75
C LEU A 53 -3.89 -3.55 9.26
N THR A 54 -2.61 -3.61 9.66
CA THR A 54 -2.21 -3.69 11.06
C THR A 54 -2.59 -2.42 11.83
N GLN A 55 -2.28 -1.25 11.27
CA GLN A 55 -2.57 0.05 11.91
C GLN A 55 -4.08 0.29 12.10
N HIS A 56 -4.91 -0.32 11.26
CA HIS A 56 -6.37 -0.14 11.27
C HIS A 56 -7.15 -1.29 11.89
N GLN A 57 -6.48 -2.29 12.47
CA GLN A 57 -7.14 -3.45 13.05
C GLN A 57 -8.10 -3.08 14.20
N ASP A 58 -7.81 -1.99 14.91
CA ASP A 58 -8.55 -1.52 16.09
C ASP A 58 -9.51 -0.35 15.77
N CYS A 59 -9.62 0.06 14.50
CA CYS A 59 -10.55 1.12 14.09
C CYS A 59 -12.01 0.69 14.27
N GLY A 60 -12.84 1.60 14.77
CA GLY A 60 -14.23 1.32 15.17
C GLY A 60 -14.36 0.81 16.60
N THR A 61 -13.26 0.72 17.37
CA THR A 61 -13.28 0.33 18.80
C THR A 61 -13.10 1.51 19.75
N GLY A 62 -12.94 2.73 19.21
CA GLY A 62 -12.62 3.93 19.98
C GLY A 62 -11.13 4.10 20.28
N ARG A 63 -10.28 3.23 19.73
CA ARG A 63 -8.82 3.19 19.98
C ARG A 63 -8.00 3.22 18.68
N GLY A 64 -8.64 3.07 17.52
CA GLY A 64 -7.94 3.09 16.25
C GLY A 64 -7.64 4.52 15.78
N PRO A 65 -6.67 4.70 14.87
CA PRO A 65 -6.32 6.01 14.31
C PRO A 65 -7.51 6.72 13.67
N CYS A 66 -8.43 6.00 13.01
CA CYS A 66 -9.67 6.59 12.48
C CYS A 66 -10.59 7.12 13.57
N ASP A 67 -10.59 6.51 14.76
CA ASP A 67 -11.44 6.92 15.88
C ASP A 67 -10.89 8.19 16.56
N VAL A 68 -9.56 8.33 16.58
CA VAL A 68 -8.85 9.49 17.16
C VAL A 68 -8.88 10.71 16.24
N LEU A 69 -8.84 10.48 14.92
CA LEU A 69 -8.82 11.56 13.93
C LEU A 69 -10.17 12.30 13.80
N GLY A 70 -11.30 11.67 14.16
CA GLY A 70 -12.63 12.31 14.16
C GLY A 70 -13.05 12.97 12.82
N ASP A 71 -13.97 13.93 12.88
CA ASP A 71 -14.41 14.77 11.73
C ASP A 71 -13.50 16.00 11.50
N SER A 72 -12.45 16.18 12.31
CA SER A 72 -11.64 17.40 12.38
C SER A 72 -10.56 17.52 11.30
N TYR A 73 -10.54 16.63 10.32
CA TYR A 73 -9.56 16.67 9.24
C TYR A 73 -10.09 17.42 8.02
N PRO A 74 -9.41 18.49 7.55
CA PRO A 74 -9.92 19.29 6.46
C PRO A 74 -10.02 18.43 5.17
N PRO A 75 -11.17 18.45 4.47
CA PRO A 75 -11.36 17.69 3.23
C PRO A 75 -10.44 18.14 2.09
N GLU A 76 -9.82 19.32 2.24
CA GLU A 76 -9.03 20.01 1.22
C GLU A 76 -7.57 19.51 1.15
N ASP A 77 -7.05 18.97 2.26
CA ASP A 77 -5.73 18.35 2.29
C ASP A 77 -5.90 16.83 2.17
N GLN A 78 -5.94 16.33 0.93
CA GLN A 78 -5.92 14.89 0.58
C GLN A 78 -4.70 14.11 1.15
N ARG A 79 -3.84 14.78 1.91
CA ARG A 79 -2.83 14.23 2.82
C ARG A 79 -3.43 13.56 4.07
N GLY A 80 -4.73 13.75 4.32
CA GLY A 80 -5.29 13.72 5.67
C GLY A 80 -5.48 12.38 6.37
N CYS A 81 -5.06 11.29 5.75
CA CYS A 81 -4.87 10.04 6.47
C CYS A 81 -3.40 9.64 6.28
N PRO A 82 -2.58 9.57 7.33
CA PRO A 82 -1.18 9.13 7.24
C PRO A 82 -1.05 7.78 6.51
N THR A 83 -2.11 6.98 6.56
CA THR A 83 -2.28 5.70 5.87
C THR A 83 -2.39 5.82 4.36
N LEU A 84 -2.98 6.88 3.81
CA LEU A 84 -3.00 7.14 2.36
C LEU A 84 -1.62 7.57 1.87
N ALA A 85 -0.85 8.31 2.68
CA ALA A 85 0.54 8.65 2.36
C ALA A 85 1.41 7.38 2.23
N LEU A 86 1.17 6.35 3.07
CA LEU A 86 1.85 5.06 2.97
C LEU A 86 1.64 4.37 1.60
N LEU A 87 0.45 4.49 0.99
CA LEU A 87 0.18 3.89 -0.32
C LEU A 87 0.93 4.59 -1.46
N GLY A 88 1.26 5.87 -1.30
CA GLY A 88 2.00 6.65 -2.29
C GLY A 88 3.52 6.44 -2.24
N LEU A 89 4.08 6.07 -1.09
CA LEU A 89 5.53 5.93 -0.88
C LEU A 89 6.26 5.03 -1.91
N PRO A 90 5.69 3.91 -2.41
CA PRO A 90 6.34 3.11 -3.44
C PRO A 90 6.58 3.88 -4.74
N TYR A 91 5.92 5.03 -4.94
CA TYR A 91 5.91 5.83 -6.16
C TYR A 91 6.61 7.20 -6.01
N VAL A 92 7.35 7.41 -4.92
CA VAL A 92 8.06 8.67 -4.63
C VAL A 92 9.00 9.12 -5.76
N ASP A 93 9.50 8.19 -6.55
CA ASP A 93 10.42 8.40 -7.67
C ASP A 93 9.71 8.64 -9.02
N ARG A 94 8.37 8.58 -9.08
CA ARG A 94 7.61 8.79 -10.32
C ARG A 94 7.46 10.29 -10.64
N PRO A 95 7.60 10.71 -11.91
CA PRO A 95 7.24 12.05 -12.35
C PRO A 95 5.79 12.36 -11.97
N GLY A 96 5.55 13.48 -11.29
CA GLY A 96 4.23 13.87 -10.80
C GLY A 96 3.93 13.45 -9.35
N TYR A 97 4.84 12.74 -8.67
CA TYR A 97 4.75 12.57 -7.23
C TYR A 97 4.94 13.92 -6.54
N ALA A 98 3.91 14.40 -5.85
CA ALA A 98 3.98 15.69 -5.16
C ALA A 98 4.60 15.51 -3.77
N SER A 99 5.58 16.35 -3.39
CA SER A 99 6.24 16.29 -2.08
C SER A 99 5.28 16.39 -0.89
N ARG A 100 4.12 17.01 -1.10
CA ARG A 100 3.03 17.05 -0.11
C ARG A 100 2.46 15.68 0.25
N TRP A 101 2.70 14.63 -0.54
CA TRP A 101 2.21 13.27 -0.28
C TRP A 101 3.15 12.44 0.59
N LEU A 102 4.30 13.00 0.99
CA LEU A 102 5.17 12.38 1.98
C LEU A 102 4.48 12.42 3.36
N PRO A 103 4.60 11.34 4.17
CA PRO A 103 4.08 11.31 5.54
C PRO A 103 4.78 12.30 6.46
#